data_AF-A0A497KGQ6-F1
#
_entry.id   AF-A0A497KGQ6-F1
#
_cell.length_a   1.000
_cell.length_b   1.000
_cell.length_c   1.000
_cell.angle_alpha   90.00
_cell.angle_beta   90.00
_cell.angle_gamma   90.00
#
_symmetry.space_group_name_H-M   'P 1'
#
loop_
_entity.id
_entity.type
_entity.pdbx_description
1 polymer ?
#
loop_
_entity_poly.entity_id
_entity_poly.type
_entity_poly.pdbx_seq_one_letter_code
_entity_poly.pdbx_strand_id
1 'polypeptide(L)'
;MRTDVATKLMLSIASGVAMALYFTLFYSYLPFEIPQNYMLALELFIVSLPFYFFLVNTEDGLLGVAGGFVYTFSRTLFSNILGEYSLFCIFDAFIFSIAFGIYTTAMAFQKENAMKEAKLSMVGSVSVILAFFVALFMLIVYNTYFVNKYMCVDLLRWFEFC
;
A
#
# COMPACT_ATOMS: atom_id res chain seq x y z
N MET A 1 12.88 8.16 -21.08
CA MET A 1 11.59 7.94 -21.79
C MET A 1 10.49 8.52 -20.92
N ARG A 2 9.70 9.48 -21.44
CA ARG A 2 8.54 10.01 -20.71
C ARG A 2 7.41 8.99 -20.84
N THR A 3 7.16 8.21 -19.80
CA THR A 3 6.04 7.25 -19.77
C THR A 3 4.72 8.01 -19.69
N ASP A 4 3.74 7.60 -20.49
CA ASP A 4 2.39 8.16 -20.47
C ASP A 4 1.69 7.86 -19.14
N VAL A 5 0.82 8.77 -18.68
CA VAL A 5 0.09 8.66 -17.41
C VAL A 5 -0.66 7.32 -17.32
N ALA A 6 -1.26 6.87 -18.43
CA ALA A 6 -1.92 5.57 -18.50
C ALA A 6 -0.96 4.40 -18.21
N THR A 7 0.25 4.42 -18.76
CA THR A 7 1.28 3.41 -18.49
C THR A 7 1.69 3.43 -17.02
N LYS A 8 1.83 4.63 -16.45
CA LYS A 8 2.21 4.77 -15.04
C LYS A 8 1.13 4.22 -14.11
N LEU A 9 -0.14 4.53 -14.40
CA LEU A 9 -1.28 4.03 -13.66
C LEU A 9 -1.39 2.50 -13.76
N MET A 10 -1.27 1.95 -14.97
CA MET A 10 -1.31 0.51 -15.19
C MET A 10 -0.23 -0.23 -14.39
N LEU A 11 0.99 0.33 -14.36
CA LEU A 11 2.09 -0.25 -13.59
C LEU A 11 1.85 -0.18 -12.08
N SER A 12 1.31 0.93 -11.57
CA SER A 12 0.90 1.07 -10.16
C SER A 12 -0.18 0.04 -9.78
N ILE A 13 -1.17 -0.16 -10.64
CA ILE A 13 -2.23 -1.15 -10.44
C ILE A 13 -1.62 -2.56 -10.45
N ALA A 14 -0.81 -2.88 -11.46
CA ALA A 14 -0.20 -4.19 -11.60
C ALA A 14 0.73 -4.53 -10.42
N SER A 15 1.51 -3.57 -9.93
CA SER A 15 2.33 -3.76 -8.72
C SER A 15 1.47 -3.96 -7.48
N GLY A 16 0.36 -3.21 -7.34
CA GLY A 16 -0.61 -3.43 -6.27
C GLY A 16 -1.17 -4.85 -6.27
N VAL A 17 -1.62 -5.36 -7.42
CA VAL A 17 -2.12 -6.74 -7.56
C VAL A 17 -1.04 -7.77 -7.26
N ALA A 18 0.16 -7.61 -7.83
CA ALA A 18 1.26 -8.55 -7.63
C ALA A 18 1.67 -8.63 -6.15
N MET A 19 1.73 -7.48 -5.46
CA MET A 19 2.05 -7.45 -4.04
C MET A 19 0.94 -7.97 -3.16
N ALA A 20 -0.33 -7.78 -3.54
CA ALA A 20 -1.45 -8.38 -2.84
C ALA A 20 -1.35 -9.91 -2.85
N LEU A 21 -1.06 -10.49 -4.01
CA LEU A 21 -0.87 -11.94 -4.15
C LEU A 21 0.34 -12.44 -3.35
N TYR A 22 1.49 -11.76 -3.48
CA TYR A 22 2.69 -12.08 -2.71
C TYR A 22 2.44 -12.04 -1.20
N PHE A 23 1.82 -10.97 -0.71
CA PHE A 23 1.58 -10.77 0.72
C PHE A 23 0.58 -11.79 1.28
N THR A 24 -0.47 -12.08 0.53
CA THR A 24 -1.46 -13.09 0.93
C THR A 24 -0.83 -14.49 1.03
N LEU A 25 0.00 -14.88 0.05
CA LEU A 25 0.75 -16.14 0.11
C LEU A 25 1.74 -16.12 1.27
N PHE A 26 2.50 -15.04 1.45
CA PHE A 26 3.45 -14.93 2.55
C PHE A 26 2.78 -15.12 3.92
N TYR A 27 1.60 -14.52 4.12
CA TYR A 27 0.86 -14.62 5.36
C TYR A 27 0.25 -16.02 5.58
N SER A 28 -0.31 -16.64 4.54
CA SER A 28 -0.94 -17.96 4.66
C SER A 28 0.06 -19.10 4.95
N TYR A 29 1.33 -18.93 4.58
CA TYR A 29 2.40 -19.90 4.89
C TYR A 29 3.20 -19.56 6.15
N LEU A 30 2.80 -18.55 6.92
CA LEU A 30 3.53 -18.12 8.10
C LEU A 30 3.20 -19.06 9.28
N PRO A 31 4.20 -19.73 9.90
CA PRO A 31 3.93 -20.76 10.91
C PRO A 31 3.61 -20.19 12.30
N PHE A 32 3.52 -18.86 12.44
CA PHE A 32 3.25 -18.16 13.70
C PHE A 32 2.40 -16.92 13.46
N GLU A 33 1.65 -16.50 14.48
CA GLU A 33 0.84 -15.29 14.42
C GLU A 33 1.70 -14.04 14.71
N ILE A 34 1.58 -13.04 13.83
CA ILE A 34 2.22 -11.73 14.00
C ILE A 34 1.18 -10.76 14.59
N PRO A 35 1.51 -9.98 15.64
CA PRO A 35 0.55 -9.02 16.16
C PRO A 35 0.17 -7.98 15.10
N GLN A 36 -1.12 -7.64 15.02
CA GLN A 36 -1.74 -6.82 13.96
C GLN A 36 -0.96 -5.52 13.63
N ASN A 37 -0.44 -4.83 14.64
CA ASN A 37 0.28 -3.57 14.45
C ASN A 37 1.63 -3.77 13.73
N TYR A 38 2.33 -4.88 13.99
CA TYR A 38 3.55 -5.24 13.27
C TYR A 38 3.23 -5.69 11.85
N MET A 39 2.10 -6.36 11.65
CA MET A 39 1.63 -6.75 10.32
C MET A 39 1.36 -5.53 9.44
N LEU A 40 0.69 -4.50 9.96
CA LEU A 40 0.46 -3.24 9.23
C LEU A 40 1.77 -2.52 8.87
N ALA A 41 2.76 -2.55 9.76
CA ALA A 41 4.09 -1.99 9.49
C ALA A 41 4.80 -2.74 8.36
N LEU A 42 4.78 -4.08 8.45
CA LEU A 42 5.39 -4.97 7.47
C LEU A 42 4.71 -4.83 6.11
N GLU A 43 3.38 -4.72 6.10
CA GLU A 43 2.56 -4.52 4.91
C GLU A 43 2.90 -3.21 4.19
N LEU A 44 2.86 -2.08 4.91
CA LEU A 44 3.21 -0.77 4.35
C LEU A 44 4.64 -0.77 3.79
N PHE A 45 5.58 -1.39 4.50
CA PHE A 45 6.98 -1.49 4.06
C PHE A 45 7.13 -2.36 2.80
N ILE A 46 6.59 -3.58 2.81
CA ILE A 46 6.72 -4.53 1.70
C ILE A 46 6.10 -3.97 0.42
N VAL A 47 4.89 -3.41 0.50
CA VAL A 47 4.19 -2.84 -0.67
C VAL A 47 4.95 -1.63 -1.23
N SER A 48 5.67 -0.89 -0.38
CA SER A 48 6.43 0.28 -0.82
C SER A 48 7.70 -0.05 -1.61
N LEU A 49 8.31 -1.23 -1.42
CA LEU A 49 9.58 -1.59 -2.08
C LEU A 49 9.46 -1.65 -3.61
N PRO A 50 8.52 -2.40 -4.23
CA PRO A 50 8.35 -2.37 -5.69
C PRO A 50 7.92 -0.99 -6.18
N PHE A 51 7.15 -0.26 -5.39
CA PHE A 51 6.76 1.11 -5.72
C PHE A 51 7.95 2.07 -5.76
N TYR A 52 8.94 1.90 -4.88
CA TYR A 52 10.19 2.65 -4.95
C TYR A 52 10.91 2.44 -6.29
N PHE A 53 11.06 1.19 -6.74
CA PHE A 53 11.67 0.88 -8.03
C PHE A 53 10.87 1.42 -9.21
N PHE A 54 9.53 1.43 -9.10
CA PHE A 54 8.68 2.01 -10.12
C PHE A 54 8.74 3.54 -10.17
N LEU A 55 8.80 4.21 -9.02
CA LEU A 55 8.98 5.66 -8.90
C LEU A 55 10.29 6.14 -9.54
N VAL A 56 11.26 5.24 -9.76
CA VAL A 56 12.45 5.51 -10.58
C VAL A 56 12.09 5.97 -12.00
N ASN A 57 10.98 5.50 -12.56
CA ASN A 57 10.60 5.79 -13.94
C ASN A 57 9.45 6.80 -14.08
N THR A 58 8.77 7.14 -13.00
CA THR A 58 7.49 7.86 -13.08
C THR A 58 7.40 9.15 -12.28
N GLU A 59 8.19 9.30 -11.20
CA GLU A 59 8.28 10.51 -10.34
C GLU A 59 6.96 11.02 -9.75
N ASP A 60 5.85 10.30 -9.97
CA ASP A 60 4.53 10.72 -9.53
C ASP A 60 4.09 9.83 -8.36
N GLY A 61 4.34 10.33 -7.15
CA GLY A 61 4.02 9.64 -5.90
C GLY A 61 2.52 9.48 -5.64
N LEU A 62 1.66 10.29 -6.27
CA LEU A 62 0.20 10.25 -6.09
C LEU A 62 -0.41 8.98 -6.66
N LEU A 63 0.22 8.39 -7.68
CA LEU A 63 -0.19 7.09 -8.24
C LEU A 63 -0.10 5.96 -7.21
N GLY A 64 0.63 6.16 -6.10
CA GLY A 64 0.62 5.26 -4.96
C GLY A 64 -0.78 5.07 -4.38
N VAL A 65 -1.63 6.11 -4.35
CA VAL A 65 -3.00 6.00 -3.81
C VAL A 65 -3.82 4.96 -4.57
N ALA A 66 -3.80 5.01 -5.91
CA ALA A 66 -4.51 4.02 -6.73
C ALA A 66 -3.95 2.61 -6.52
N GLY A 67 -2.62 2.50 -6.41
CA GLY A 67 -1.93 1.25 -6.11
C GLY A 67 -2.31 0.65 -4.76
N GLY A 68 -2.38 1.48 -3.71
CA GLY A 68 -2.79 1.08 -2.37
C GLY A 68 -4.24 0.62 -2.30
N PHE A 69 -5.12 1.24 -3.09
CA PHE A 69 -6.53 0.86 -3.15
C PHE A 69 -6.69 -0.52 -3.80
N VAL A 70 -6.07 -0.69 -4.96
CA VAL A 70 -6.06 -1.95 -5.70
C VAL A 70 -5.41 -3.05 -4.85
N TYR A 71 -4.31 -2.75 -4.18
CA TYR A 71 -3.65 -3.67 -3.27
C TYR A 71 -4.61 -4.17 -2.18
N THR A 72 -5.29 -3.27 -1.47
CA THR A 72 -6.19 -3.64 -0.37
C THR A 72 -7.36 -4.48 -0.88
N PHE A 73 -7.94 -4.08 -2.01
CA PHE A 73 -9.03 -4.81 -2.67
C PHE A 73 -8.59 -6.21 -3.10
N SER A 74 -7.49 -6.32 -3.85
CA SER A 74 -6.96 -7.58 -4.35
C SER A 74 -6.50 -8.51 -3.23
N ARG A 75 -5.95 -7.97 -2.14
CA ARG A 75 -5.53 -8.78 -0.98
C ARG A 75 -6.73 -9.49 -0.38
N THR A 76 -7.81 -8.77 -0.10
CA THR A 76 -9.04 -9.37 0.45
C THR A 76 -9.67 -10.38 -0.52
N LEU A 77 -9.64 -10.11 -1.82
CA LEU A 77 -10.08 -11.08 -2.84
C LEU A 77 -9.25 -12.38 -2.77
N PHE A 78 -7.92 -12.28 -2.74
CA PHE A 78 -7.03 -13.44 -2.72
C PHE A 78 -7.11 -14.23 -1.40
N SER A 79 -7.22 -13.55 -0.26
CA SER A 79 -7.44 -14.21 1.05
C SER A 79 -8.71 -15.07 1.02
N ASN A 80 -9.81 -14.51 0.51
CA ASN A 80 -11.08 -15.24 0.39
C ASN A 80 -10.98 -16.46 -0.54
N ILE A 81 -10.26 -16.35 -1.67
CA ILE A 81 -10.01 -17.49 -2.58
C ILE A 81 -9.20 -18.60 -1.91
N LEU A 82 -8.27 -18.26 -1.03
CA LEU A 82 -7.46 -19.21 -0.27
C LEU A 82 -8.17 -19.80 0.96
N GLY A 83 -9.43 -19.42 1.20
CA GLY A 83 -10.23 -19.89 2.34
C GLY A 83 -9.99 -19.13 3.64
N GLU A 84 -9.18 -18.07 3.62
CA GLU A 84 -9.02 -17.13 4.72
C GLU A 84 -10.11 -16.05 4.63
N TYR A 85 -11.26 -16.31 5.26
CA TYR A 85 -12.40 -15.41 5.19
C TYR A 85 -12.04 -14.00 5.68
N SER A 86 -12.10 -13.03 4.77
CA SER A 86 -11.67 -11.65 4.96
C SER A 86 -12.78 -10.72 4.46
N LEU A 87 -13.25 -9.83 5.34
CA LEU A 87 -14.20 -8.78 4.95
C LEU A 87 -13.46 -7.62 4.29
N PHE A 88 -13.99 -7.14 3.16
CA PHE A 88 -13.48 -5.91 2.54
C PHE A 88 -14.21 -4.72 3.14
N CYS A 89 -13.48 -3.87 3.86
CA CYS A 89 -14.02 -2.62 4.38
C CYS A 89 -13.54 -1.44 3.54
N ILE A 90 -14.48 -0.65 3.02
CA ILE A 90 -14.16 0.48 2.12
C ILE A 90 -13.23 1.48 2.82
N PHE A 91 -13.51 1.79 4.09
CA PHE A 91 -12.69 2.73 4.86
C PHE A 91 -11.26 2.20 5.11
N ASP A 92 -11.08 0.90 5.29
CA ASP A 92 -9.75 0.29 5.43
C ASP A 92 -8.93 0.53 4.15
N ALA A 93 -9.56 0.29 2.99
CA ALA A 93 -8.93 0.55 1.69
C ALA A 93 -8.59 2.04 1.51
N PHE A 94 -9.49 2.96 1.86
CA PHE A 94 -9.22 4.39 1.77
C PHE A 94 -8.08 4.84 2.68
N ILE A 95 -8.10 4.45 3.95
CA ILE A 95 -7.10 4.84 4.93
C ILE A 95 -5.73 4.26 4.57
N PHE A 96 -5.69 2.99 4.15
CA PHE A 96 -4.46 2.38 3.65
C PHE A 96 -3.93 3.11 2.41
N SER A 97 -4.78 3.42 1.44
CA SER A 97 -4.40 4.13 0.21
C SER A 97 -3.82 5.51 0.48
N ILE A 98 -4.40 6.24 1.45
CA ILE A 98 -3.90 7.56 1.85
C ILE A 98 -2.56 7.43 2.57
N ALA A 99 -2.44 6.51 3.54
CA ALA A 99 -1.20 6.28 4.27
C ALA A 99 -0.07 5.87 3.30
N PHE A 100 -0.37 4.99 2.36
CA PHE A 100 0.55 4.57 1.32
C PHE A 100 0.91 5.72 0.38
N GLY A 101 -0.07 6.54 -0.04
CA GLY A 101 0.15 7.73 -0.87
C GLY A 101 1.06 8.79 -0.23
N ILE A 102 0.92 9.04 1.08
CA ILE A 102 1.82 9.93 1.83
C ILE A 102 3.25 9.40 1.74
N TYR A 103 3.42 8.09 1.94
CA TYR A 103 4.72 7.46 1.94
C TYR A 103 5.37 7.45 0.55
N THR A 104 4.63 7.09 -0.50
CA THR A 104 5.13 7.10 -1.89
C THR A 104 5.44 8.50 -2.39
N THR A 105 4.70 9.52 -1.95
CA THR A 105 4.98 10.93 -2.28
C THR A 105 6.29 11.41 -1.65
N ALA A 106 6.54 11.04 -0.40
CA ALA A 106 7.81 11.35 0.24
C ALA A 106 9.00 10.66 -0.45
N MET A 107 8.83 9.41 -0.92
CA MET A 107 9.85 8.71 -1.71
C MET A 107 10.12 9.40 -3.05
N ALA A 108 9.07 9.82 -3.75
CA ALA A 108 9.18 10.55 -5.00
C ALA A 108 9.97 11.86 -4.81
N PHE A 109 9.66 12.60 -3.73
CA PHE A 109 10.36 13.82 -3.36
C PHE A 109 11.84 13.59 -3.01
N GLN A 110 12.16 12.57 -2.20
CA GLN A 110 13.55 12.22 -1.90
C GLN A 110 14.32 11.93 -3.17
N LYS A 111 13.73 11.16 -4.09
CA LYS A 111 14.36 10.79 -5.36
C LYS A 111 14.62 12.01 -6.24
N GLU A 112 13.63 12.88 -6.40
CA GLU A 112 13.78 14.12 -7.18
C GLU A 112 14.95 14.97 -6.65
N ASN A 113 15.06 15.09 -5.33
CA ASN A 113 16.13 15.83 -4.67
C ASN A 113 17.48 15.13 -4.78
N ALA A 114 17.53 13.80 -4.65
CA ALA A 114 18.76 13.02 -4.77
C ALA A 114 19.37 13.10 -6.18
N MET A 115 18.55 13.26 -7.22
CA MET A 115 19.03 13.46 -8.59
C MET A 115 19.52 14.88 -8.87
N LYS A 116 19.05 15.87 -8.10
CA LYS A 116 19.41 17.29 -8.29
C LYS A 116 20.63 17.71 -7.47
N GLU A 117 20.72 17.35 -6.19
CA GLU A 117 21.84 17.76 -5.32
C GLU A 117 22.12 16.77 -4.17
N ALA A 118 23.40 16.43 -3.97
CA ALA A 118 23.82 15.51 -2.90
C ALA A 118 23.53 16.05 -1.48
N LYS A 119 23.55 17.38 -1.27
CA LYS A 119 23.25 17.99 0.05
C LYS A 119 21.78 17.89 0.45
N LEU A 120 20.86 17.85 -0.52
CA LEU A 120 19.43 17.67 -0.26
C LEU A 120 19.04 16.20 -0.03
N SER A 121 19.95 15.25 -0.32
CA SER A 121 19.74 13.82 -0.11
C SER A 121 19.48 13.44 1.35
N MET A 122 20.18 14.09 2.31
CA MET A 122 19.93 13.87 3.74
C MET A 122 18.54 14.34 4.16
N VAL A 123 18.12 15.53 3.70
CA VAL A 123 16.78 16.08 4.00
C VAL A 123 15.68 15.20 3.43
N GLY A 124 15.84 14.71 2.19
CA GLY A 124 14.90 13.77 1.58
C GLY A 124 14.81 12.43 2.31
N SER A 125 15.93 11.93 2.85
CA SER A 125 15.92 10.68 3.61
C SER A 125 15.18 10.83 4.94
N VAL A 126 15.35 11.97 5.62
CA VAL A 126 14.60 12.31 6.83
C VAL A 126 13.10 12.45 6.54
N SER A 127 12.72 13.06 5.41
CA SER A 127 11.30 13.20 5.06
C SER A 127 10.62 11.86 4.77
N VAL A 128 11.33 10.90 4.17
CA VAL A 128 10.81 9.54 3.95
C VAL A 128 10.59 8.79 5.26
N ILE A 129 11.54 8.88 6.20
CA ILE A 129 11.41 8.27 7.53
C ILE A 129 10.21 8.88 8.27
N LEU A 130 10.10 10.22 8.25
CA LEU A 130 9.00 10.91 8.91
C LEU A 130 7.64 10.58 8.27
N ALA A 131 7.57 10.51 6.94
CA ALA A 131 6.37 10.10 6.22
C ALA A 131 5.97 8.65 6.54
N PHE A 132 6.94 7.74 6.69
CA PHE A 132 6.68 6.37 7.15
C PHE A 132 6.04 6.36 8.53
N PHE A 133 6.61 7.10 9.50
CA PHE A 133 6.04 7.17 10.85
C PHE A 133 4.63 7.79 10.86
N VAL A 134 4.38 8.82 10.06
CA VAL A 134 3.05 9.43 9.93
C VAL A 134 2.04 8.45 9.35
N ALA A 135 2.40 7.76 8.25
CA ALA A 135 1.57 6.75 7.63
C ALA A 135 1.28 5.58 8.57
N LEU A 136 2.31 5.09 9.27
CA LEU A 136 2.18 4.02 10.27
C LEU A 136 1.27 4.44 11.43
N PHE A 137 1.48 5.63 11.99
CA PHE A 137 0.67 6.14 13.09
C PHE A 137 -0.80 6.27 12.68
N MET A 138 -1.08 6.76 11.47
CA MET A 138 -2.42 6.81 10.90
C MET A 138 -3.06 5.42 10.82
N LEU A 139 -2.33 4.42 10.31
CA LEU A 139 -2.82 3.03 10.24
C LEU A 139 -3.08 2.43 11.63
N ILE A 140 -2.18 2.64 12.59
CA ILE A 140 -2.31 2.10 13.95
C ILE A 140 -3.49 2.74 14.69
N VAL A 141 -3.65 4.07 14.61
CA VAL A 141 -4.77 4.78 15.22
C VAL A 141 -6.09 4.32 14.61
N TYR A 142 -6.13 4.20 13.28
CA TYR A 142 -7.31 3.67 12.59
C TYR A 142 -7.65 2.24 13.06
N ASN A 143 -6.66 1.35 13.06
CA ASN A 143 -6.82 -0.04 13.50
C ASN A 143 -7.28 -0.15 14.96
N THR A 144 -6.77 0.71 15.85
CA THR A 144 -7.08 0.64 17.28
C THR A 144 -8.49 1.14 17.61
N TYR A 145 -8.96 2.19 16.93
CA TYR A 145 -10.18 2.90 17.33
C TYR A 145 -11.36 2.72 16.38
N PHE A 146 -11.14 2.35 15.12
CA PHE A 146 -12.14 2.45 14.05
C PHE A 146 -12.36 1.17 13.24
N VAL A 147 -11.47 0.19 13.31
CA VAL A 147 -11.58 -1.06 12.52
C VAL A 147 -12.92 -1.77 12.73
N ASN A 148 -13.47 -2.29 11.62
CA ASN A 148 -14.73 -3.03 11.53
C ASN A 148 -16.01 -2.29 11.96
N LYS A 149 -15.97 -0.96 12.11
CA LYS A 149 -17.17 -0.21 12.54
C LYS A 149 -18.12 0.17 11.41
N TYR A 150 -17.68 0.24 10.15
CA TYR A 150 -18.49 0.80 9.06
C TYR A 150 -18.21 0.14 7.69
N MET A 151 -19.28 -0.16 6.93
CA MET A 151 -19.30 -0.54 5.51
C MET A 151 -18.27 -1.62 5.10
N CYS A 152 -18.45 -2.82 5.64
CA CYS A 152 -17.70 -4.01 5.27
C CYS A 152 -18.59 -4.95 4.43
N VAL A 153 -18.03 -5.51 3.36
CA VAL A 153 -18.73 -6.40 2.44
C VAL A 153 -17.92 -7.68 2.27
N ASP A 154 -18.61 -8.81 2.21
CA ASP A 154 -18.03 -10.07 1.75
C ASP A 154 -17.93 -10.02 0.22
N LEU A 155 -16.70 -9.98 -0.30
CA LEU A 155 -16.45 -9.88 -1.74
C LEU A 155 -16.92 -11.13 -2.49
N LEU A 156 -16.83 -12.33 -1.91
CA LEU A 156 -17.25 -13.57 -2.59
C LEU A 156 -18.76 -13.59 -2.79
N ARG A 157 -19.53 -13.26 -1.75
CA ARG A 157 -20.98 -13.11 -1.88
C ARG A 157 -21.37 -12.02 -2.88
N TRP A 158 -20.62 -10.92 -2.94
CA TRP A 158 -20.92 -9.85 -3.90
C TRP A 158 -20.79 -10.32 -5.36
N PHE A 159 -19.81 -11.18 -5.67
CA PHE A 159 -19.69 -11.79 -7.00
C PHE A 159 -20.72 -12.89 -7.28
N GLU A 160 -21.28 -13.55 -6.27
CA GLU A 160 -22.37 -14.53 -6.45
C GLU A 160 -23.72 -13.86 -6.80
N PHE A 161 -23.89 -12.58 -6.49
CA PHE A 161 -25.13 -11.81 -6.73
C PHE A 161 -25.06 -10.85 -7.93
N CYS A 162 -23.93 -10.76 -8.64
CA CYS A 162 -23.73 -9.96 -9.85
C CYS A 162 -23.60 -10.83 -11.10
#